data_AF-A0A819HJS8-F1
#
_entry.id   AF-A0A819HJS8-F1
#
_cell.length_a   1.000
_cell.length_b   1.000
_cell.length_c   1.000
_cell.angle_alpha   90.00
_cell.angle_beta   90.00
_cell.angle_gamma   90.00
#
_symmetry.space_group_name_H-M   'P 1'
#
loop_
_entity.id
_entity.type
_entity.pdbx_description
1 polymer ?
#
loop_
_entity_poly.entity_id
_entity_poly.type
_entity_poly.pdbx_seq_one_letter_code
_entity_poly.pdbx_strand_id
1 'polypeptide(L)'
;FEFVSKSLHHILYHPKVYRTVAFPAIGCGLIQCPVNIVAHAMIDATITKLKETMLYFTVSFVILPNQFNVYQGFANKLASIKQSSETFGSVPYSFS
;
A
#
# COMPACT_ATOMS: atom_id res chain seq x y z
N PHE A 1 -2.85 8.50 5.32
CA PHE A 1 -1.92 8.32 6.45
C PHE A 1 -0.70 9.20 6.22
N GLU A 2 -0.60 10.31 6.95
CA GLU A 2 0.32 11.41 6.62
C GLU A 2 1.80 11.00 6.62
N PHE A 3 2.20 10.16 7.58
CA PHE A 3 3.57 9.66 7.67
C PHE A 3 4.02 8.92 6.40
N VAL A 4 3.19 8.02 5.87
CA VAL A 4 3.47 7.27 4.63
C VAL A 4 3.54 8.22 3.44
N SER A 5 2.56 9.13 3.31
CA SER A 5 2.51 10.07 2.20
C SER A 5 3.72 11.01 2.16
N LYS A 6 4.14 11.58 3.30
CA LYS A 6 5.31 12.46 3.38
C LYS A 6 6.62 11.69 3.14
N SER A 7 6.74 10.48 3.68
CA SER A 7 7.91 9.62 3.45
C SER A 7 8.06 9.28 1.97
N LEU A 8 6.98 8.84 1.32
CA LEU A 8 7.00 8.54 -0.12
C LEU A 8 7.27 9.79 -0.96
N HIS A 9 6.70 10.94 -0.61
CA HIS A 9 7.00 12.19 -1.30
C HIS A 9 8.51 12.49 -1.25
N HIS A 10 9.14 12.44 -0.08
CA HIS A 10 10.58 12.73 0.02
C HIS A 10 11.44 11.72 -0.77
N ILE A 11 11.10 10.42 -0.70
CA ILE A 11 11.87 9.36 -1.36
C ILE A 11 11.72 9.40 -2.88
N LEU A 12 10.51 9.63 -3.38
CA LEU A 12 10.21 9.63 -4.82
C LEU A 12 10.81 10.85 -5.55
N TYR A 13 11.17 11.92 -4.82
CA TYR A 13 11.92 13.06 -5.37
C TYR A 13 13.41 12.73 -5.60
N HIS A 14 13.90 11.61 -5.06
CA HIS A 14 15.28 11.14 -5.23
C HIS A 14 15.32 9.72 -5.85
N PRO A 15 14.74 9.52 -7.05
CA PRO A 15 14.51 8.18 -7.60
C PRO A 15 15.77 7.44 -8.04
N LYS A 16 16.90 8.16 -8.19
CA LYS A 16 18.21 7.55 -8.45
C LYS A 16 18.85 6.96 -7.20
N VAL A 17 18.36 7.31 -6.01
CA VAL A 17 18.95 6.93 -4.72
C VAL A 17 18.20 5.75 -4.11
N TYR A 18 16.87 5.75 -4.21
CA TYR A 18 16.03 4.75 -3.56
C TYR A 18 15.10 4.07 -4.56
N ARG A 19 14.94 2.75 -4.43
CA ARG A 19 13.99 1.94 -5.21
C ARG A 19 12.96 1.23 -4.35
N THR A 20 13.20 1.16 -3.05
CA THR A 20 12.37 0.41 -2.11
C THR A 20 12.26 1.14 -0.77
N VAL A 21 11.14 0.95 -0.08
CA VAL A 21 10.98 1.38 1.31
C VAL A 21 10.21 0.33 2.10
N ALA A 22 10.53 0.19 3.37
CA ALA A 22 9.83 -0.69 4.30
C ALA A 22 9.19 0.15 5.42
N PHE A 23 7.89 -0.01 5.62
CA PHE A 23 7.16 0.60 6.73
C PHE A 23 6.74 -0.46 7.74
N PRO A 24 7.00 -0.30 9.05
CA PRO A 24 6.35 -1.14 10.04
C PRO A 24 4.84 -0.87 10.06
N ALA A 25 4.04 -1.78 10.62
CA ALA A 25 2.61 -1.58 10.86
C ALA A 25 2.35 -0.55 11.99
N ILE A 26 2.68 0.71 11.73
CA ILE A 26 2.61 1.81 12.69
C ILE A 26 1.14 2.14 12.99
N GLY A 27 0.80 2.20 14.28
CA GLY A 27 -0.55 2.52 14.75
C GLY A 27 -1.39 1.31 15.19
N CYS A 28 -0.96 0.09 14.85
CA CYS A 28 -1.62 -1.16 15.28
C CYS A 28 -1.21 -1.65 16.70
N GLY A 29 -0.23 -1.00 17.33
CA GLY A 29 0.28 -1.35 18.66
C GLY A 29 -0.32 -0.50 19.78
N LEU A 30 0.51 0.28 20.47
CA LEU A 30 0.13 1.09 21.64
C LEU A 30 -1.06 2.05 21.42
N ILE A 31 -1.28 2.48 20.18
CA ILE A 31 -2.29 3.51 19.84
C ILE A 31 -3.72 2.89 19.81
N GLN A 32 -3.86 1.56 19.96
CA GLN A 32 -5.13 0.82 19.96
C GLN A 32 -6.06 1.14 18.78
N CYS A 33 -5.51 1.67 17.69
CA CYS A 33 -6.30 1.97 16.51
C CYS A 33 -6.71 0.65 15.85
N PRO A 34 -7.98 0.50 15.40
CA PRO A 34 -8.41 -0.71 14.73
C PRO A 34 -7.51 -1.04 13.54
N VAL A 35 -7.01 -2.27 13.51
CA VAL A 35 -6.04 -2.74 12.50
C VAL A 35 -6.53 -2.49 11.08
N ASN A 36 -7.83 -2.71 10.84
CA ASN A 36 -8.44 -2.46 9.54
C ASN A 36 -8.30 -0.99 9.12
N ILE A 37 -8.54 -0.04 10.03
CA ILE A 37 -8.41 1.39 9.76
C ILE A 37 -6.96 1.73 9.41
N VAL A 38 -6.00 1.23 10.18
CA VAL A 38 -4.57 1.45 9.94
C VAL A 38 -4.15 0.86 8.59
N ALA A 39 -4.50 -0.40 8.32
CA ALA A 39 -4.17 -1.07 7.06
C ALA A 39 -4.73 -0.32 5.85
N HIS A 40 -6.00 0.12 5.91
CA HIS A 40 -6.61 0.92 4.86
C HIS A 40 -5.87 2.23 4.67
N ALA A 41 -5.67 2.99 5.76
CA ALA A 41 -5.04 4.30 5.69
C ALA A 41 -3.59 4.26 5.15
N MET A 42 -2.80 3.25 5.53
CA MET A 42 -1.42 3.09 5.07
C MET A 42 -1.35 2.64 3.61
N ILE A 43 -2.16 1.65 3.22
CA ILE A 43 -2.16 1.12 1.86
C ILE A 43 -2.74 2.15 0.88
N ASP A 44 -3.84 2.82 1.22
CA ASP A 44 -4.45 3.83 0.34
C ASP A 44 -3.51 5.03 0.14
N ALA A 45 -2.84 5.49 1.20
CA ALA A 45 -1.82 6.53 1.09
C ALA A 45 -0.66 6.13 0.18
N THR A 46 -0.26 4.85 0.23
CA THR A 46 0.79 4.29 -0.62
C THR A 46 0.34 4.29 -2.08
N ILE A 47 -0.84 3.74 -2.36
CA ILE A 47 -1.37 3.65 -3.73
C ILE A 47 -1.54 5.03 -4.33
N THR A 48 -2.11 5.98 -3.59
CA THR A 48 -2.29 7.35 -4.06
C THR A 48 -0.95 7.97 -4.45
N LYS A 49 0.10 7.81 -3.62
CA LYS A 49 1.42 8.36 -3.95
C LYS A 49 2.16 7.61 -5.05
N LEU A 50 2.01 6.30 -5.15
CA LEU A 50 2.61 5.54 -6.23
C LEU A 50 1.92 5.80 -7.58
N LYS A 51 0.61 6.09 -7.60
CA LYS A 51 -0.12 6.47 -8.82
C LYS A 51 0.29 7.84 -9.37
N GLU A 52 0.80 8.73 -8.52
CA GLU A 52 1.31 10.04 -8.93
C GLU A 52 2.68 9.96 -9.64
N THR A 53 3.34 8.79 -9.66
CA THR A 53 4.68 8.62 -10.24
C THR A 53 4.70 7.58 -11.37
N MET A 54 5.56 7.80 -12.37
CA MET A 54 5.81 6.85 -13.47
C MET A 54 6.92 5.83 -13.14
N LEU A 55 7.38 5.81 -11.89
CA LEU A 55 8.51 5.01 -11.45
C LEU A 55 8.06 3.68 -10.84
N TYR A 56 8.75 2.61 -11.20
CA TYR A 56 8.66 1.34 -10.50
C TYR A 56 9.33 1.45 -9.13
N PHE A 57 8.53 1.37 -8.07
CA PHE A 57 8.99 1.49 -6.69
C PHE A 57 8.31 0.43 -5.80
N THR A 58 9.07 -0.25 -4.94
CA THR A 58 8.52 -1.31 -4.07
C THR A 58 8.32 -0.79 -2.66
N VAL A 59 7.11 -0.96 -2.13
CA VAL A 59 6.77 -0.66 -0.74
C VAL A 59 6.45 -1.96 -0.02
N SER A 60 7.15 -2.21 1.09
CA SER A 60 6.93 -3.38 1.94
C SER A 60 6.34 -2.96 3.29
N PHE A 61 5.30 -3.65 3.74
CA PHE A 61 4.77 -3.50 5.10
C PHE A 61 5.36 -4.62 5.98
N VAL A 62 6.13 -4.24 6.99
CA VAL A 62 6.83 -5.17 7.89
C VAL A 62 5.95 -5.43 9.11
N ILE A 63 5.60 -6.71 9.29
CA ILE A 63 4.71 -7.19 10.35
C ILE A 63 5.46 -8.25 11.14
N LEU A 64 5.42 -8.16 12.47
CA LEU A 64 6.12 -9.12 13.33
C LEU A 64 5.39 -10.48 13.34
N PRO A 65 6.12 -11.61 13.48
CA PRO A 65 5.52 -12.95 13.40
C PRO A 65 4.38 -13.21 14.40
N ASN A 66 4.40 -12.56 15.56
CA ASN A 66 3.39 -12.70 16.61
C ASN A 66 2.16 -11.79 16.41
N GLN A 67 2.12 -10.97 15.36
CA GLN A 67 1.05 -10.01 15.10
C GLN A 67 0.09 -10.51 14.00
N PHE A 68 -0.51 -11.69 14.22
CA PHE A 68 -1.37 -12.35 13.22
C PHE A 68 -2.57 -11.50 12.81
N ASN A 69 -3.23 -10.84 13.77
CA ASN A 69 -4.35 -9.94 13.49
C ASN A 69 -3.93 -8.77 12.57
N VAL A 70 -2.73 -8.23 12.78
CA VAL A 70 -2.16 -7.16 11.93
C VAL A 70 -1.88 -7.68 10.54
N TYR A 71 -1.24 -8.84 10.42
CA TYR A 71 -0.99 -9.50 9.15
C TYR A 71 -2.28 -9.68 8.34
N GLN A 72 -3.31 -10.24 8.97
CA GLN A 72 -4.60 -10.49 8.31
C GLN A 72 -5.26 -9.19 7.83
N GLY A 73 -5.21 -8.11 8.62
CA GLY A 73 -5.77 -6.82 8.23
C GLY A 73 -5.11 -6.22 6.98
N PHE A 74 -3.78 -6.29 6.89
CA PHE A 74 -3.04 -5.83 5.72
C PHE A 74 -3.27 -6.75 4.51
N ALA A 75 -3.23 -8.07 4.71
CA ALA A 75 -3.45 -9.05 3.65
C ALA A 75 -4.86 -8.90 3.02
N ASN A 76 -5.90 -8.73 3.84
CA ASN A 76 -7.26 -8.55 3.37
C ASN A 76 -7.41 -7.29 2.51
N LYS A 77 -6.81 -6.17 2.93
CA LYS A 77 -6.84 -4.92 2.16
C LYS A 77 -6.09 -5.07 0.83
N LEU A 78 -4.92 -5.71 0.82
CA LEU A 78 -4.18 -5.98 -0.42
C LEU A 78 -4.97 -6.89 -1.37
N ALA A 79 -5.67 -7.90 -0.86
CA ALA A 79 -6.52 -8.79 -1.65
C ALA A 79 -7.70 -8.05 -2.28
N SER A 80 -8.37 -7.14 -1.55
CA SER A 80 -9.49 -6.36 -2.09
C SER A 80 -9.08 -5.45 -3.24
N ILE A 81 -7.82 -4.99 -3.25
CA ILE A 81 -7.28 -4.16 -4.34
C ILE A 81 -7.08 -4.99 -5.61
N LYS A 82 -6.59 -6.23 -5.51
CA LYS A 82 -6.42 -7.13 -6.67
C LYS A 82 -7.73 -7.41 -7.38
N GLN A 83 -8.81 -7.63 -6.63
CA GLN A 83 -10.15 -7.86 -7.18
C GLN A 83 -10.69 -6.62 -7.92
N SER A 84 -10.34 -5.41 -7.47
CA SER A 84 -10.77 -4.16 -8.10
C SER A 84 -10.05 -3.85 -9.42
N SER A 85 -8.87 -4.44 -9.65
CA SER A 85 -8.12 -4.30 -10.92
C SER A 85 -8.55 -5.26 -12.03
N GLU A 86 -9.21 -6.37 -11.71
CA GLU A 86 -9.66 -7.36 -12.70
C GLU A 86 -10.99 -6.98 -13.39
N THR A 87 -11.74 -5.98 -12.87
CA THR A 87 -13.02 -5.54 -13.45
C THR A 87 -12.88 -4.50 -14.58
N PHE A 88 -11.66 -4.07 -14.94
CA PHE A 88 -11.41 -3.10 -16.02
C PHE A 88 -11.01 -3.75 -17.37
N GLY A 89 -11.07 -5.09 -17.48
CA GLY A 89 -10.54 -5.84 -18.61
C GLY A 89 -11.53 -6.36 -19.66
N SER A 90 -12.84 -6.13 -19.54
CA SER A 90 -13.82 -6.64 -20.52
C SER A 90 -14.36 -5.53 -21.43
N VAL A 91 -13.54 -5.11 -22.40
CA VAL A 91 -14.03 -4.53 -23.65
C VAL A 91 -13.79 -5.57 -24.75
N PRO A 92 -14.83 -6.16 -25.36
CA PRO A 92 -14.64 -7.09 -26.47
C PRO A 92 -14.27 -6.27 -27.71
N TYR A 93 -13.00 -6.31 -28.12
CA TYR A 93 -12.65 -5.90 -29.48
C TYR A 93 -13.17 -6.95 -30.44
N SER A 94 -14.26 -6.65 -31.15
CA SER A 94 -14.69 -7.37 -32.34
C SER A 94 -14.07 -6.70 -33.57
N PHE A 95 -13.23 -7.44 -34.30
CA PHE A 95 -12.89 -7.13 -35.68
C PHE A 95 -13.80 -7.96 -36.59
N SER A 96 -14.50 -7.27 -37.49
CA SER A 96 -15.11 -7.82 -38.71
C SER A 96 -15.07 -6.72 -39.76
#